data_AF-X0VF88-F1
#
_entry.id   AF-X0VF88-F1
#
_cell.length_a   1.000
_cell.length_b   1.000
_cell.length_c   1.000
_cell.angle_alpha   90.00
_cell.angle_beta   90.00
_cell.angle_gamma   90.00
#
_symmetry.space_group_name_H-M   'P 1'
#
loop_
_entity.id
_entity.type
_entity.pdbx_description
1 polymer ?
#
loop_
_entity_poly.entity_id
_entity_poly.type
_entity_poly.pdbx_seq_one_letter_code
_entity_poly.pdbx_strand_id
1 'polypeptide(L)'
;MLVKSEIRVPSIESRVSSIEMRILITAGGTREYIDPVRFISNASSGRMGYALARAALKAGHKVILVNAPTTRRPPSEAKIIEVETAAQMFEAVKKHFEKCDCL
;
A
#
# COMPACT_ATOMS: atom_id res chain seq x y z
N MET A 1 -15.81 28.96 8.87
CA MET A 1 -16.56 28.06 9.78
C MET A 1 -17.25 27.01 8.90
N LEU A 2 -16.55 25.93 8.57
CA LEU A 2 -17.07 24.83 7.72
C LEU A 2 -16.91 23.53 8.49
N VAL A 3 -18.06 22.88 8.70
CA VAL A 3 -18.26 21.69 9.52
C VAL A 3 -17.50 20.52 8.89
N LYS A 4 -16.43 20.04 9.55
CA LYS A 4 -15.83 18.74 9.24
C LYS A 4 -16.76 17.68 9.84
N SER A 5 -17.70 17.18 9.04
CA SER A 5 -18.45 15.98 9.40
C SER A 5 -17.51 14.77 9.34
N GLU A 6 -17.05 14.33 10.50
CA GLU A 6 -16.32 13.07 10.65
C GLU A 6 -17.26 11.92 10.25
N ILE A 7 -16.89 11.20 9.20
CA ILE A 7 -17.53 9.94 8.84
C ILE A 7 -17.14 8.93 9.91
N ARG A 8 -18.04 8.70 10.88
CA ARG A 8 -17.87 7.68 11.91
C ARG A 8 -18.16 6.32 11.28
N VAL A 9 -17.08 5.62 10.90
CA VAL A 9 -17.16 4.23 10.42
C VAL A 9 -17.62 3.36 11.60
N PRO A 10 -18.68 2.53 11.46
CA PRO A 10 -19.12 1.65 12.53
C PRO A 10 -18.02 0.67 12.93
N SER A 11 -17.82 0.45 14.23
CA SER A 11 -16.89 -0.56 14.75
C SER A 11 -17.43 -1.95 14.44
N ILE A 12 -16.82 -2.63 13.47
CA ILE A 12 -17.06 -4.06 13.22
C ILE A 12 -16.33 -4.84 14.31
N GLU A 13 -16.94 -4.91 15.50
CA GLU A 13 -16.54 -5.86 16.54
C GLU A 13 -17.39 -7.12 16.37
N SER A 14 -16.93 -8.05 15.53
CA SER A 14 -17.52 -9.39 15.48
C SER A 14 -16.50 -10.47 15.13
N ARG A 15 -15.94 -11.07 16.18
CA ARG A 15 -15.67 -12.51 16.32
C ARG A 15 -15.17 -13.27 15.09
N VAL A 16 -14.03 -12.89 14.56
CA VAL A 16 -13.15 -13.84 13.87
C VAL A 16 -11.99 -14.08 14.84
N SER A 17 -11.65 -15.33 15.14
CA SER A 17 -10.34 -15.61 15.75
C SER A 17 -9.31 -15.13 14.73
N SER A 18 -8.79 -13.92 14.90
CA SER A 18 -8.02 -13.26 13.85
C SER A 18 -6.68 -13.96 13.73
N ILE A 19 -6.61 -14.90 12.79
CA ILE A 19 -5.34 -15.45 12.32
C ILE A 19 -4.52 -14.26 11.82
N GLU A 20 -3.29 -14.12 12.32
CA GLU A 20 -2.35 -13.14 11.80
C GLU A 20 -2.13 -13.42 10.30
N MET A 21 -2.24 -12.40 9.47
CA MET A 21 -2.05 -12.50 8.02
C MET A 21 -0.85 -11.65 7.60
N ARG A 22 -0.17 -12.09 6.55
CA ARG A 22 0.85 -11.35 5.82
C ARG A 22 0.21 -10.79 4.56
N ILE A 23 -0.01 -9.48 4.55
CA ILE A 23 -0.71 -8.76 3.50
C ILE A 23 0.33 -8.04 2.64
N LEU A 24 0.34 -8.33 1.34
CA LEU A 24 1.13 -7.60 0.35
C LEU A 24 0.26 -6.47 -0.20
N ILE A 25 0.79 -5.25 -0.31
CA ILE A 25 0.05 -4.09 -0.82
C ILE A 25 0.94 -3.35 -1.81
N THR A 26 0.39 -2.94 -2.94
CA THR A 26 1.05 -1.99 -3.86
C THR A 26 0.47 -0.59 -3.69
N ALA A 27 1.30 0.44 -3.79
CA ALA A 27 0.82 1.82 -3.73
C ALA A 27 1.74 2.80 -4.46
N GLY A 28 1.17 3.86 -5.01
CA GLY A 28 1.88 4.90 -5.76
C GLY A 28 1.70 4.74 -7.28
N GLY A 29 2.25 5.69 -8.03
CA GLY A 29 2.26 5.69 -9.49
C GLY A 29 3.65 5.34 -10.01
N THR A 30 3.75 4.35 -10.88
CA THR A 30 5.03 3.94 -11.49
C THR A 30 5.46 4.94 -12.57
N ARG A 31 6.74 4.91 -12.94
CA ARG A 31 7.35 5.76 -13.96
C ARG A 31 8.05 4.90 -15.00
N GLU A 32 7.54 4.91 -16.22
CA GLU A 32 8.17 4.24 -17.37
C GLU A 32 8.99 5.26 -18.16
N TYR A 33 10.31 5.20 -18.02
CA TYR A 33 11.23 6.17 -18.61
C TYR A 33 11.31 6.03 -20.13
N ILE A 34 11.11 7.14 -20.84
CA ILE A 34 11.33 7.26 -22.29
C ILE A 34 12.79 7.66 -22.54
N ASP A 35 13.32 8.53 -21.67
CA ASP A 35 14.70 9.03 -21.65
C ASP A 35 15.05 9.40 -20.19
N PRO A 36 16.27 9.90 -19.88
CA PRO A 36 16.67 10.20 -18.50
C PRO A 36 15.83 11.24 -17.75
N VAL A 37 14.93 11.97 -18.43
CA VAL A 37 14.11 13.04 -17.83
C VAL A 37 12.62 12.76 -17.97
N ARG A 38 12.17 12.31 -19.14
CA ARG A 38 10.74 12.09 -19.43
C ARG A 38 10.33 10.66 -19.14
N PHE A 39 9.16 10.51 -18.56
CA PHE A 39 8.55 9.22 -18.27
C PHE A 39 7.03 9.27 -18.43
N ILE A 40 6.43 8.11 -18.68
CA ILE A 40 4.98 7.90 -18.61
C ILE A 40 4.65 7.45 -17.20
N SER A 41 3.64 8.05 -16.58
CA SER A 41 3.20 7.69 -15.23
C SER A 41 1.68 7.69 -15.14
N ASN A 42 1.17 7.00 -14.12
CA ASN A 42 -0.24 7.08 -13.75
C ASN A 42 -0.43 8.06 -12.59
N ALA A 43 -1.60 8.71 -12.51
CA ALA A 43 -1.90 9.75 -11.52
C ALA A 43 -2.25 9.18 -10.11
N SER A 44 -1.78 7.98 -9.78
CA SER A 44 -2.04 7.38 -8.47
C SER A 44 -1.33 8.13 -7.36
N SER A 45 -2.14 8.63 -6.43
CA SER A 45 -1.64 9.32 -5.24
C SER A 45 -1.19 8.37 -4.11
N GLY A 46 -1.37 7.06 -4.26
CA GLY A 46 -1.10 6.03 -3.25
C GLY A 46 -2.00 6.05 -2.00
N ARG A 47 -2.95 7.00 -1.90
CA ARG A 47 -3.79 7.21 -0.71
C ARG A 47 -4.48 5.96 -0.20
N MET A 48 -5.12 5.23 -1.10
CA MET A 48 -5.93 4.07 -0.76
C MET A 48 -5.05 2.93 -0.24
N GLY A 49 -3.99 2.56 -0.98
CA GLY A 49 -3.04 1.54 -0.53
C GLY A 49 -2.42 1.87 0.83
N TYR A 50 -2.10 3.14 1.09
CA TYR A 50 -1.57 3.57 2.38
C TYR A 50 -2.60 3.49 3.52
N ALA A 51 -3.87 3.78 3.22
CA ALA A 51 -4.96 3.65 4.19
C ALA A 51 -5.20 2.18 4.54
N LEU A 52 -5.20 1.29 3.54
CA LEU A 52 -5.30 -0.15 3.72
C LEU A 52 -4.12 -0.70 4.54
N ALA A 53 -2.89 -0.28 4.22
CA ALA A 53 -1.69 -0.66 4.98
C ALA A 53 -1.82 -0.27 6.46
N ARG A 54 -2.26 0.96 6.75
CA ARG A 54 -2.50 1.40 8.15
C ARG A 54 -3.61 0.61 8.82
N ALA A 55 -4.70 0.32 8.12
CA ALA A 55 -5.82 -0.43 8.68
C ALA A 55 -5.40 -1.87 9.03
N ALA A 56 -4.69 -2.54 8.12
CA ALA A 56 -4.15 -3.88 8.32
C ALA A 56 -3.19 -3.95 9.51
N LEU A 57 -2.24 -3.01 9.59
CA LEU A 57 -1.32 -2.91 10.72
C LEU A 57 -2.06 -2.69 12.05
N LYS A 58 -3.05 -1.79 12.07
CA LYS A 58 -3.89 -1.54 13.26
C LYS A 58 -4.72 -2.75 13.69
N ALA A 59 -5.07 -3.61 12.73
CA ALA A 59 -5.77 -4.86 13.00
C ALA A 59 -4.84 -6.02 13.44
N GLY A 60 -3.53 -5.77 13.56
CA GLY A 60 -2.55 -6.76 14.02
C GLY A 60 -1.97 -7.65 12.91
N HIS A 61 -2.16 -7.30 11.64
CA HIS A 61 -1.58 -8.04 10.51
C HIS A 61 -0.20 -7.49 10.14
N LYS A 62 0.61 -8.32 9.48
CA LYS A 62 1.91 -7.93 8.92
C LYS A 62 1.70 -7.38 7.51
N VAL A 63 2.28 -6.23 7.21
CA VAL A 63 2.16 -5.59 5.89
C VAL A 63 3.52 -5.51 5.21
N ILE A 64 3.55 -5.93 3.95
CA ILE A 64 4.63 -5.61 3.00
C ILE A 64 4.05 -4.60 2.00
N LEU A 65 4.61 -3.39 1.96
CA LEU A 65 4.18 -2.34 1.05
C LEU A 65 5.20 -2.17 -0.08
N VAL A 66 4.83 -2.57 -1.29
CA VAL A 66 5.58 -2.26 -2.52
C VAL A 66 5.22 -0.83 -2.93
N ASN A 67 6.14 0.09 -2.67
CA ASN A 67 5.94 1.52 -2.77
C ASN A 67 6.56 2.07 -4.06
N ALA A 68 5.71 2.59 -4.95
CA ALA A 68 6.11 3.41 -6.07
C ALA A 68 6.19 4.89 -5.67
N PRO A 69 6.85 5.76 -6.47
CA PRO A 69 7.06 7.15 -6.11
C PRO A 69 5.76 7.88 -5.79
N THR A 70 5.70 8.48 -4.60
CA THR A 70 4.57 9.29 -4.14
C THR A 70 5.07 10.33 -3.15
N THR A 71 4.31 11.41 -2.97
CA THR A 71 4.62 12.48 -2.00
C THR A 71 4.27 12.09 -0.56
N ARG A 72 3.62 10.93 -0.35
CA ARG A 72 3.17 10.47 0.95
C ARG A 72 4.25 9.64 1.63
N ARG A 73 4.32 9.75 2.96
CA ARG A 73 5.19 8.91 3.78
C ARG A 73 4.50 7.56 4.05
N PRO A 74 5.16 6.43 3.75
CA PRO A 74 4.60 5.12 4.04
C PRO A 74 4.49 4.89 5.55
N PRO A 75 3.61 3.98 6.01
CA PRO A 75 3.55 3.59 7.43
C PRO A 75 4.88 2.94 7.85
N SER A 76 5.51 3.46 8.91
CA SER A 76 6.82 3.00 9.40
C SER A 76 6.85 1.55 9.86
N GLU A 77 5.70 1.01 10.27
CA GLU A 77 5.53 -0.33 10.81
C GLU A 77 5.40 -1.39 9.71
N ALA A 78 5.16 -0.98 8.46
CA ALA A 78 5.16 -1.89 7.31
C ALA A 78 6.59 -2.16 6.83
N LYS A 79 6.82 -3.36 6.27
CA LYS A 79 8.03 -3.63 5.49
C LYS A 79 7.91 -2.94 4.14
N ILE A 80 8.75 -1.94 3.89
CA ILE A 80 8.70 -1.15 2.65
C ILE A 80 9.65 -1.72 1.60
N ILE A 81 9.16 -1.82 0.36
CA ILE A 81 9.96 -2.17 -0.81
C ILE A 81 9.77 -1.04 -1.83
N GLU A 82 10.78 -0.20 -1.97
CA GLU A 82 10.77 0.89 -2.94
C GLU A 82 10.97 0.35 -4.37
N VAL A 83 10.13 0.80 -5.27
CA VAL A 83 10.18 0.52 -6.72
C VAL A 83 9.91 1.82 -7.46
N GLU A 84 10.27 1.88 -8.73
CA GLU A 84 10.02 3.02 -9.59
C GLU A 84 9.19 2.66 -10.82
N THR A 85 9.52 1.55 -11.46
CA THR A 85 8.84 1.08 -12.68
C THR A 85 7.82 -0.02 -12.39
N ALA A 86 6.90 -0.25 -13.31
CA ALA A 86 5.95 -1.35 -13.27
C ALA A 86 6.66 -2.71 -13.31
N ALA A 87 7.75 -2.83 -14.06
CA ALA A 87 8.57 -4.04 -14.08
C ALA A 87 9.20 -4.33 -12.70
N GLN A 88 9.76 -3.31 -12.04
CA GLN A 88 10.28 -3.45 -10.68
C GLN A 88 9.18 -3.80 -9.68
N MET A 89 8.00 -3.17 -9.78
CA MET A 89 6.84 -3.50 -8.96
C MET A 89 6.42 -4.97 -9.15
N PHE A 90 6.33 -5.42 -10.41
CA PHE A 90 5.97 -6.80 -10.74
C PHE A 90 6.94 -7.81 -10.12
N GLU A 91 8.25 -7.59 -10.29
CA GLU A 91 9.27 -8.48 -9.70
C GLU A 91 9.24 -8.46 -8.17
N ALA A 92 9.03 -7.29 -7.56
CA ALA A 92 8.88 -7.17 -6.12
C ALA A 92 7.65 -7.94 -5.60
N VAL A 93 6.51 -7.82 -6.30
CA VAL A 93 5.27 -8.55 -5.97
C VAL A 93 5.50 -10.05 -6.11
N LYS A 94 5.98 -10.50 -7.28
CA LYS A 94 6.25 -11.92 -7.57
C LYS A 94 7.16 -12.56 -6.52
N LYS A 95 8.22 -11.87 -6.09
CA LYS A 95 9.15 -12.34 -5.05
C LYS A 95 8.51 -12.56 -3.68
N HIS A 96 7.43 -11.85 -3.36
CA HIS A 96 6.81 -11.88 -2.03
C HIS A 96 5.44 -12.56 -2.00
N PHE A 97 4.78 -12.70 -3.16
CA PHE A 97 3.42 -13.17 -3.29
C PHE A 97 3.19 -14.53 -2.61
N GLU A 98 4.05 -15.53 -2.87
CA GLU A 98 3.93 -16.88 -2.29
C GLU A 98 4.00 -16.93 -0.75
N LYS A 99 4.54 -15.88 -0.11
CA LYS A 99 4.71 -15.80 1.34
C LYS A 99 3.62 -14.97 2.02
N CYS A 100 2.68 -14.44 1.24
CA CYS A 100 1.61 -13.57 1.68
C CYS A 100 0.26 -14.26 1.48
N ASP A 101 -0.70 -13.93 2.33
CA ASP A 101 -2.04 -14.53 2.32
C ASP A 101 -2.99 -13.76 1.38
N CYS A 102 -2.67 -12.50 1.07
CA CYS A 102 -3.35 -11.70 0.05
C CYS A 102 -2.44 -10.61 -0.57
N LEU A 103 -2.86 -10.10 -1.72
CA LEU A 103 -2.29 -8.98 -2.47
C LEU A 103 -3.34 -7.88 -2.69
#